data_AF-A0A9E3WPT1-F1
#
_entry.id   AF-A0A9E3WPT1-F1
#
_cell.length_a   1.000
_cell.length_b   1.000
_cell.length_c   1.000
_cell.angle_alpha   90.00
_cell.angle_beta   90.00
_cell.angle_gamma   90.00
#
_symmetry.space_group_name_H-M   'P 1'
#
loop_
_entity.id
_entity.type
_entity.pdbx_description
1 polymer ?
#
loop_
_entity_poly.entity_id
_entity_poly.type
_entity_poly.pdbx_seq_one_letter_code
_entity_poly.pdbx_strand_id
1 'polypeptide(L)'
;MRPKAFFGGLAPSTCIAFVLAVSLGCSMPHLYTAAPLPQEEPAAPETGPQVIRVADLAGAWGMQAFKVENVALVTGLNNTGSDPPPDPRREMLLGDMRTHDVENPNAVLASTKTSMVMVRALLPPGVRQGDRVDIEVLVPPQSETTSLQGGWLMPTRLTETAVLDGRVHTGHEYVLAQGHVLVDAQLQGSDDPVAWRRGRVLGGGVVLKSRPLGLGVRSEHQ
;
A
#
# COMPACT_ATOMS: atom_id res chain seq x y z
N MET A 1 -68.22 12.83 36.31
CA MET A 1 -67.43 11.79 35.62
C MET A 1 -68.26 10.52 35.54
N ARG A 2 -68.83 10.26 34.37
CA ARG A 2 -69.72 9.15 33.98
C ARG A 2 -69.44 8.87 32.49
N PRO A 3 -69.70 7.67 31.93
CA PRO A 3 -69.97 6.38 32.59
C PRO A 3 -69.14 5.20 32.03
N LYS A 4 -69.02 4.15 32.84
CA LYS A 4 -68.96 2.74 32.40
C LYS A 4 -70.33 2.12 32.68
N ALA A 5 -70.93 1.41 31.72
CA ALA A 5 -71.85 0.28 31.95
C ALA A 5 -72.10 -0.42 30.59
N PHE A 6 -71.78 -1.71 30.40
CA PHE A 6 -72.53 -2.90 30.83
C PHE A 6 -73.85 -3.11 30.04
N PHE A 7 -73.86 -4.15 29.20
CA PHE A 7 -74.99 -5.02 28.84
C PHE A 7 -74.31 -6.36 28.45
N GLY A 8 -74.42 -7.50 29.17
CA GLY A 8 -75.55 -8.02 29.92
C GLY A 8 -76.65 -8.39 28.91
N GLY A 9 -76.53 -9.48 28.15
CA GLY A 9 -76.72 -10.84 28.64
C GLY A 9 -78.21 -11.17 28.68
N LEU A 10 -78.70 -12.03 27.79
CA LEU A 10 -79.81 -12.95 28.07
C LEU A 10 -79.95 -13.97 26.93
N ALA A 11 -79.66 -15.23 27.27
CA ALA A 11 -80.31 -16.41 26.70
C ALA A 11 -81.83 -16.37 27.10
N PRO A 12 -82.69 -17.36 26.82
CA PRO A 12 -82.45 -18.69 26.25
C PRO A 12 -83.58 -19.12 25.29
N SER A 13 -83.66 -20.44 25.08
CA SER A 13 -84.91 -21.19 25.21
C SER A 13 -85.43 -21.79 23.89
N THR A 14 -85.28 -23.11 23.83
CA THR A 14 -86.34 -24.09 23.53
C THR A 14 -86.87 -24.13 22.09
N CYS A 15 -87.19 -25.26 21.48
CA CYS A 15 -87.26 -26.66 21.90
C CYS A 15 -87.50 -27.46 20.60
N ILE A 16 -86.99 -28.70 20.57
CA ILE A 16 -87.74 -29.91 20.20
C ILE A 16 -88.49 -29.82 18.85
N ALA A 17 -87.92 -30.35 17.77
CA ALA A 17 -87.97 -31.77 17.36
C ALA A 17 -89.36 -32.23 16.88
N PHE A 18 -89.31 -33.26 16.02
CA PHE A 18 -90.40 -33.98 15.36
C PHE A 18 -90.95 -33.30 14.09
N VAL A 19 -91.15 -33.95 12.94
CA VAL A 19 -91.06 -35.34 12.47
C VAL A 19 -91.32 -35.25 10.95
N LEU A 20 -90.44 -35.74 10.06
CA LEU A 20 -90.43 -37.07 9.43
C LEU A 20 -91.27 -37.18 8.14
N ALA A 21 -90.68 -37.91 7.18
CA ALA A 21 -91.24 -38.47 5.94
C ALA A 21 -91.34 -37.51 4.74
N VAL A 22 -90.33 -37.41 3.87
CA VAL A 22 -89.96 -38.33 2.77
C VAL A 22 -91.05 -38.44 1.70
N SER A 23 -90.84 -37.77 0.56
CA SER A 23 -90.63 -38.43 -0.74
C SER A 23 -90.55 -37.43 -1.91
N LEU A 24 -89.47 -37.57 -2.66
CA LEU A 24 -89.33 -37.43 -4.13
C LEU A 24 -89.92 -36.20 -4.83
N GLY A 25 -89.02 -35.31 -5.27
CA GLY A 25 -89.27 -34.37 -6.36
C GLY A 25 -87.97 -33.94 -7.02
N CYS A 26 -87.69 -34.47 -8.22
CA CYS A 26 -86.59 -34.02 -9.08
C CYS A 26 -86.87 -32.61 -9.61
N SER A 27 -86.06 -31.64 -9.24
CA SER A 27 -85.83 -30.44 -10.05
C SER A 27 -84.48 -29.83 -9.63
N MET A 28 -83.51 -29.85 -10.53
CA MET A 28 -82.26 -29.10 -10.40
C MET A 28 -82.51 -27.65 -10.83
N PRO A 29 -82.34 -26.64 -9.96
CA PRO A 29 -82.09 -25.28 -10.40
C PRO A 29 -80.58 -25.04 -10.45
N HIS A 30 -80.12 -24.53 -11.58
CA HIS A 30 -78.77 -24.04 -11.83
C HIS A 30 -78.28 -23.11 -10.71
N LEU A 31 -77.29 -23.57 -9.93
CA LEU A 31 -76.49 -22.70 -9.06
C LEU A 31 -75.19 -22.38 -9.80
N TYR A 32 -75.17 -21.21 -10.43
CA TYR A 32 -73.93 -20.56 -10.84
C TYR A 32 -73.21 -20.09 -9.57
N THR A 33 -72.29 -20.89 -9.05
CA THR A 33 -71.30 -20.41 -8.10
C THR A 33 -70.25 -19.62 -8.90
N ALA A 34 -70.32 -18.30 -8.85
CA ALA A 34 -69.17 -17.48 -9.24
C ALA A 34 -68.05 -17.76 -8.24
N ALA A 35 -66.96 -18.37 -8.69
CA ALA A 35 -65.74 -18.47 -7.90
C ALA A 35 -65.24 -17.04 -7.60
N PRO A 36 -64.77 -16.74 -6.38
CA PRO A 36 -64.07 -15.49 -6.12
C PRO A 36 -62.85 -15.41 -7.05
N LEU A 37 -62.70 -14.30 -7.78
CA LEU A 37 -61.48 -14.05 -8.55
C LEU A 37 -60.29 -14.05 -7.58
N PRO A 38 -59.15 -14.68 -7.94
CA PRO A 38 -57.96 -14.66 -7.10
C PRO A 38 -57.59 -13.21 -6.78
N GLN A 39 -57.54 -12.85 -5.51
CA GLN A 39 -56.99 -11.57 -5.09
C GLN A 39 -55.47 -11.65 -5.32
N GLU A 40 -54.97 -10.84 -6.24
CA GLU A 40 -53.54 -10.70 -6.51
C GLU A 40 -52.90 -10.04 -5.29
N GLU A 41 -52.26 -10.83 -4.43
CA GLU A 41 -51.40 -10.32 -3.36
C GLU A 41 -50.30 -9.47 -4.04
N PRO A 42 -50.05 -8.23 -3.59
CA PRO A 42 -48.99 -7.42 -4.17
C PRO A 42 -47.67 -8.16 -3.96
N ALA A 43 -47.08 -8.62 -5.05
CA ALA A 43 -45.77 -9.25 -5.05
C ALA A 43 -44.80 -8.35 -4.26
N ALA A 44 -44.17 -8.92 -3.23
CA ALA A 44 -43.10 -8.26 -2.50
C ALA A 44 -42.07 -7.73 -3.51
N PRO A 45 -41.45 -6.56 -3.28
CA PRO A 45 -40.48 -6.03 -4.23
C PRO A 45 -39.40 -7.08 -4.42
N GLU A 46 -39.34 -7.65 -5.62
CA GLU A 46 -38.28 -8.58 -5.99
C GLU A 46 -37.00 -7.77 -5.91
N THR A 47 -36.23 -8.02 -4.85
CA THR A 47 -34.89 -7.50 -4.72
C THR A 47 -34.12 -8.19 -5.84
N GLY A 48 -33.98 -7.50 -6.97
CA GLY A 48 -33.13 -7.97 -8.07
C GLY A 48 -31.77 -8.39 -7.50
N PRO A 49 -31.07 -9.35 -8.15
CA PRO A 49 -29.84 -9.90 -7.62
C PRO A 49 -28.91 -8.76 -7.21
N GLN A 50 -28.47 -8.75 -5.95
CA GLN A 50 -27.57 -7.70 -5.47
C GLN A 50 -26.28 -7.78 -6.27
N VAL A 51 -26.09 -6.81 -7.17
CA VAL A 51 -24.90 -6.73 -8.01
C VAL A 51 -23.77 -6.18 -7.17
N ILE A 52 -22.96 -7.08 -6.61
CA ILE A 52 -21.72 -6.73 -5.92
C ILE A 52 -20.67 -6.37 -6.98
N ARG A 53 -20.07 -5.18 -6.89
CA ARG A 53 -19.04 -4.75 -7.83
C ARG A 53 -17.66 -5.13 -7.32
N VAL A 54 -16.74 -5.40 -8.24
CA VAL A 54 -15.31 -5.59 -7.90
C VAL A 54 -14.75 -4.37 -7.14
N ALA A 55 -15.24 -3.16 -7.45
CA ALA A 55 -14.86 -1.94 -6.74
C ALA A 55 -15.30 -1.90 -5.27
N ASP A 56 -16.39 -2.61 -4.92
CA ASP A 56 -16.88 -2.70 -3.55
C ASP A 56 -16.00 -3.66 -2.73
N LEU A 57 -15.49 -4.72 -3.38
CA LEU A 57 -14.74 -5.79 -2.74
C LEU A 57 -13.22 -5.58 -2.74
N ALA A 58 -12.69 -4.75 -3.64
CA ALA A 58 -11.27 -4.74 -3.94
C ALA A 58 -10.67 -3.33 -3.93
N GLY A 59 -9.37 -3.25 -3.64
CA GLY A 59 -8.59 -2.01 -3.55
C GLY A 59 -7.24 -2.12 -4.26
N ALA A 60 -6.69 -0.99 -4.69
CA ALA A 60 -5.38 -0.96 -5.35
C ALA A 60 -4.27 -1.35 -4.37
N TRP A 61 -3.41 -2.27 -4.79
CA TRP A 61 -2.27 -2.76 -4.04
C TRP A 61 -0.96 -2.34 -4.71
N GLY A 62 0.07 -2.06 -3.90
CA GLY A 62 1.39 -1.65 -4.38
C GLY A 62 1.50 -0.15 -4.70
N MET A 63 0.53 0.66 -4.26
CA MET A 63 0.51 2.11 -4.51
C MET A 63 1.52 2.91 -3.69
N GLN A 64 2.09 2.31 -2.64
CA GLN A 64 3.10 2.98 -1.82
C GLN A 64 4.44 3.14 -2.53
N ALA A 65 5.02 4.33 -2.40
CA ALA A 65 6.42 4.57 -2.74
C ALA A 65 7.31 3.67 -1.87
N PHE A 66 8.41 3.22 -2.45
CA PHE A 66 9.28 2.25 -1.82
C PHE A 66 10.69 2.79 -1.76
N LYS A 67 11.24 2.89 -0.55
CA LYS A 67 12.56 3.44 -0.32
C LYS A 67 13.58 2.31 -0.33
N VAL A 68 14.64 2.50 -1.10
CA VAL A 68 15.82 1.64 -1.09
C VAL A 68 17.02 2.49 -0.70
N GLU A 69 17.93 1.90 0.05
CA GLU A 69 19.12 2.60 0.55
C GLU A 69 20.31 1.65 0.67
N ASN A 70 21.51 2.22 0.57
CA ASN A 70 22.76 1.54 0.89
C ASN A 70 23.85 2.59 1.21
N VAL A 71 25.00 2.14 1.70
CA VAL A 71 26.21 2.93 1.86
C VAL A 71 27.00 2.86 0.55
N ALA A 72 27.66 3.96 0.19
CA ALA A 72 28.46 4.03 -1.02
C ALA A 72 29.75 4.82 -0.81
N LEU A 73 30.65 4.70 -1.79
CA LEU A 73 31.84 5.52 -1.93
C LEU A 73 31.63 6.59 -2.99
N VAL A 74 31.88 7.85 -2.63
CA VAL A 74 32.06 8.94 -3.59
C VAL A 74 33.55 9.21 -3.75
N THR A 75 34.00 9.37 -4.99
CA THR A 75 35.40 9.62 -5.34
C THR A 75 35.53 10.91 -6.15
N GLY A 76 36.76 11.38 -6.37
CA GLY A 76 37.00 12.59 -7.17
C GLY A 76 36.75 13.90 -6.44
N LEU A 77 36.66 13.87 -5.11
CA LEU A 77 36.49 15.07 -4.29
C LEU A 77 37.77 15.91 -4.27
N ASN A 78 37.61 17.23 -4.15
CA ASN A 78 38.72 18.18 -4.09
C ASN A 78 39.32 18.30 -2.68
N ASN A 79 39.81 17.19 -2.12
CA ASN A 79 40.32 17.09 -0.75
C ASN A 79 39.29 17.53 0.33
N THR A 80 38.00 17.48 0.03
CA THR A 80 36.89 17.82 0.92
C THR A 80 36.27 16.60 1.60
N GLY A 81 36.77 15.41 1.28
CA GLY A 81 36.41 14.14 1.91
C GLY A 81 37.12 13.94 3.25
N SER A 82 36.79 12.84 3.92
CA SER A 82 37.27 12.52 5.26
C SER A 82 37.30 11.01 5.48
N ASP A 83 38.19 10.54 6.34
CA ASP A 83 38.13 9.18 6.86
C ASP A 83 36.83 8.98 7.67
N PRO A 84 35.94 8.06 7.30
CA PRO A 84 34.69 7.87 8.05
C PRO A 84 34.97 7.26 9.43
N PRO A 85 34.27 7.68 10.50
CA PRO A 85 34.46 7.10 11.83
C PRO A 85 34.12 5.59 11.83
N PRO A 86 34.62 4.83 12.81
CA PRO A 86 34.26 3.42 12.96
C PRO A 86 32.76 3.29 13.27
N ASP A 87 32.00 2.79 12.29
CA ASP A 87 30.54 2.58 12.32
C ASP A 87 30.22 1.29 11.54
N PRO A 88 29.15 0.52 11.84
CA PRO A 88 28.82 -0.69 11.08
C PRO A 88 28.63 -0.44 9.58
N ARG A 89 28.25 0.79 9.20
CA ARG A 89 28.18 1.23 7.79
C ARG A 89 29.53 1.25 7.10
N ARG A 90 30.60 1.62 7.82
CA ARG A 90 31.98 1.58 7.32
C ARG A 90 32.40 0.13 7.05
N GLU A 91 32.06 -0.79 7.95
CA GLU A 91 32.35 -2.22 7.76
C GLU A 91 31.62 -2.81 6.56
N MET A 92 30.35 -2.42 6.35
CA MET A 92 29.57 -2.80 5.18
C MET A 92 30.24 -2.29 3.88
N LEU A 93 30.63 -1.02 3.83
CA LEU A 93 31.33 -0.45 2.67
C LEU A 93 32.69 -1.13 2.43
N LEU A 94 33.44 -1.44 3.49
CA LEU A 94 34.69 -2.20 3.39
C LEU A 94 34.46 -3.61 2.82
N GLY A 95 33.38 -4.28 3.22
CA GLY A 95 32.96 -5.57 2.67
C GLY A 95 32.65 -5.48 1.18
N ASP A 96 31.89 -4.46 0.77
CA ASP A 96 31.57 -4.21 -0.63
C ASP A 96 32.84 -3.92 -1.45
N MET A 97 33.75 -3.08 -0.94
CA MET A 97 35.02 -2.78 -1.63
C MET A 97 35.89 -4.02 -1.81
N ARG A 98 35.95 -4.92 -0.81
CA ARG A 98 36.68 -6.20 -0.94
C ARG A 98 36.06 -7.12 -1.97
N THR A 99 34.74 -7.14 -2.07
CA THR A 99 34.00 -7.94 -3.06
C THR A 99 34.26 -7.47 -4.50
N HIS A 100 34.67 -6.21 -4.66
CA HIS A 100 35.06 -5.62 -5.96
C HIS A 100 36.59 -5.52 -6.13
N ASP A 101 37.36 -6.30 -5.36
CA ASP A 101 38.82 -6.40 -5.46
C ASP A 101 39.56 -5.05 -5.36
N VAL A 102 39.03 -4.10 -4.58
CA VAL A 102 39.70 -2.82 -4.35
C VAL A 102 40.98 -3.04 -3.54
N GLU A 103 42.11 -2.62 -4.09
CA GLU A 103 43.40 -2.68 -3.41
C GLU A 103 43.42 -1.74 -2.20
N ASN A 104 43.80 -2.28 -1.03
CA ASN A 104 43.93 -1.53 0.23
C ASN A 104 42.71 -0.62 0.55
N PRO A 105 41.51 -1.20 0.79
CA PRO A 105 40.27 -0.42 0.89
C PRO A 105 40.26 0.58 2.06
N ASN A 106 40.99 0.29 3.14
CA ASN A 106 41.16 1.22 4.26
C ASN A 106 41.93 2.49 3.85
N ALA A 107 42.97 2.36 3.03
CA ALA A 107 43.75 3.50 2.56
C ALA A 107 42.94 4.37 1.58
N VAL A 108 42.13 3.73 0.74
CA VAL A 108 41.18 4.43 -0.14
C VAL A 108 40.17 5.22 0.69
N LEU A 109 39.51 4.61 1.68
CA LEU A 109 38.53 5.28 2.54
C LEU A 109 39.12 6.42 3.37
N ALA A 110 40.37 6.30 3.80
CA ALA A 110 41.06 7.35 4.56
C ALA A 110 41.50 8.54 3.71
N SER A 111 41.38 8.46 2.38
CA SER A 111 41.77 9.54 1.48
C SER A 111 40.77 10.70 1.54
N THR A 112 41.29 11.93 1.65
CA THR A 112 40.51 13.18 1.56
C THR A 112 39.86 13.40 0.18
N LYS A 113 40.24 12.62 -0.83
CA LYS A 113 39.61 12.64 -2.17
C LYS A 113 38.37 11.75 -2.27
N THR A 114 38.03 11.05 -1.19
CA THR A 114 36.89 10.15 -1.13
C THR A 114 36.02 10.43 0.09
N SER A 115 34.76 10.03 0.04
CA SER A 115 33.85 10.12 1.18
C SER A 115 32.89 8.94 1.19
N MET A 116 32.61 8.42 2.38
CA MET A 116 31.53 7.48 2.61
C MET A 116 30.22 8.25 2.70
N VAL A 117 29.25 7.86 1.87
CA VAL A 117 27.94 8.50 1.80
C VAL A 117 26.83 7.48 2.02
N MET A 118 25.69 7.96 2.47
CA MET A 118 24.42 7.24 2.42
C MET A 118 23.68 7.61 1.15
N VAL A 119 23.21 6.58 0.45
CA VAL A 119 22.55 6.73 -0.84
C VAL A 119 21.17 6.16 -0.75
N ARG A 120 20.17 6.89 -1.22
CA ARG A 120 18.77 6.43 -1.22
C ARG A 120 18.05 6.78 -2.51
N ALA A 121 17.10 5.95 -2.88
CA ALA A 121 16.19 6.20 -3.98
C ALA A 121 14.74 5.94 -3.53
N LEU A 122 13.82 6.74 -4.05
CA LEU A 122 12.38 6.54 -3.87
C LEU A 122 11.81 5.98 -5.16
N LEU A 123 11.41 4.71 -5.14
CA LEU A 123 10.81 4.05 -6.28
C LEU A 123 9.31 4.35 -6.29
N PRO A 124 8.78 4.92 -7.39
CA PRO A 124 7.35 5.15 -7.53
C PRO A 124 6.57 3.82 -7.63
N PRO A 125 5.25 3.85 -7.38
CA PRO A 125 4.39 2.69 -7.63
C PRO A 125 4.42 2.31 -9.12
N GLY A 126 4.47 1.00 -9.40
CA GLY A 126 4.45 0.47 -10.77
C GLY A 126 5.72 0.64 -11.58
N VAL A 127 6.84 0.98 -10.94
CA VAL A 127 8.15 1.06 -11.58
C VAL A 127 8.54 -0.27 -12.24
N ARG A 128 9.12 -0.19 -13.44
CA ARG A 128 9.56 -1.35 -14.22
C ARG A 128 11.06 -1.47 -14.22
N GLN A 129 11.54 -2.70 -14.44
CA GLN A 129 12.95 -2.94 -14.71
C GLN A 129 13.41 -2.11 -15.91
N GLY A 130 14.57 -1.46 -15.77
CA GLY A 130 15.14 -0.54 -16.75
C GLY A 130 14.73 0.92 -16.57
N ASP A 131 13.71 1.22 -15.75
CA ASP A 131 13.34 2.59 -15.46
C ASP A 131 14.49 3.33 -14.76
N ARG A 132 14.62 4.61 -15.06
CA ARG A 132 15.60 5.48 -14.42
C ARG A 132 14.98 6.19 -13.23
N VAL A 133 15.75 6.28 -12.16
CA VAL A 133 15.37 7.00 -10.94
C VAL A 133 16.49 7.91 -10.48
N ASP A 134 16.11 9.00 -9.83
CA ASP A 134 17.05 9.88 -9.15
C ASP A 134 17.53 9.26 -7.85
N ILE A 135 18.78 9.55 -7.54
CA ILE A 135 19.46 9.03 -6.37
C ILE A 135 19.83 10.20 -5.47
N GLU A 136 19.39 10.17 -4.22
CA GLU A 136 19.80 11.14 -3.22
C GLU A 136 21.04 10.66 -2.49
N VAL A 137 22.00 11.56 -2.30
CA VAL A 137 23.31 11.30 -1.68
C VAL A 137 23.45 12.21 -0.48
N LEU A 138 23.71 11.62 0.69
CA LEU A 138 23.87 12.34 1.95
C LEU A 138 25.15 11.91 2.65
N VAL A 139 25.94 12.87 3.11
CA VAL A 139 27.05 12.58 4.01
C VAL A 139 26.49 12.25 5.41
N PRO A 140 26.92 11.15 6.07
CA PRO A 140 26.57 10.87 7.46
C PRO A 140 26.92 12.05 8.38
N PRO A 141 26.10 12.35 9.39
CA PRO A 141 26.32 13.51 10.25
C PRO A 141 27.64 13.42 11.05
N GLN A 142 28.10 12.21 11.37
CA GLN A 142 29.36 11.98 12.09
C GLN A 142 30.62 12.12 11.23
N SER A 143 30.49 12.30 9.91
CA SER A 143 31.65 12.47 9.02
C SER A 143 32.16 13.91 9.03
N GLU A 144 33.46 14.09 8.82
CA GLU A 144 34.12 15.39 8.68
C GLU A 144 34.15 15.91 7.23
N THR A 145 33.54 15.19 6.28
CA THR A 145 33.46 15.60 4.87
C THR A 145 32.74 16.95 4.77
N THR A 146 33.38 17.92 4.10
CA THR A 146 32.90 19.30 4.00
C THR A 146 32.06 19.54 2.74
N SER A 147 32.36 18.86 1.64
CA SER A 147 31.65 19.04 0.36
C SER A 147 31.73 17.79 -0.52
N LEU A 148 30.64 17.50 -1.22
CA LEU A 148 30.53 16.46 -2.25
C LEU A 148 30.77 16.99 -3.67
N GLN A 149 31.18 18.25 -3.81
CA GLN A 149 31.33 18.89 -5.12
C GLN A 149 32.39 18.19 -5.98
N GLY A 150 32.05 17.98 -7.26
CA GLY A 150 32.91 17.25 -8.21
C GLY A 150 32.94 15.74 -7.99
N GLY A 151 32.18 15.24 -7.01
CA GLY A 151 32.14 13.83 -6.67
C GLY A 151 31.52 12.96 -7.76
N TRP A 152 32.04 11.74 -7.87
CA TRP A 152 31.46 10.63 -8.62
C TRP A 152 31.02 9.53 -7.67
N LEU A 153 29.74 9.16 -7.73
CA LEU A 153 29.19 8.03 -7.01
C LEU A 153 29.60 6.73 -7.70
N MET A 154 30.35 5.89 -6.98
CA MET A 154 30.74 4.57 -7.46
C MET A 154 29.52 3.65 -7.61
N PRO A 155 29.56 2.67 -8.54
CA PRO A 155 28.47 1.72 -8.73
C PRO A 155 28.06 1.06 -7.42
N THR A 156 26.81 1.31 -7.02
CA THR A 156 26.27 0.88 -5.72
C THR A 156 24.93 0.20 -5.93
N ARG A 157 24.77 -1.00 -5.35
CA ARG A 157 23.50 -1.74 -5.37
C ARG A 157 22.65 -1.27 -4.20
N LEU A 158 21.49 -0.69 -4.48
CA LEU A 158 20.54 -0.27 -3.44
C LEU A 158 19.57 -1.41 -3.15
N THR A 159 19.43 -1.68 -1.86
CA THR A 159 18.61 -2.76 -1.33
C THR A 159 17.42 -2.23 -0.57
N GLU A 160 16.39 -3.07 -0.46
CA GLU A 160 15.33 -2.84 0.52
C GLU A 160 15.90 -2.91 1.93
N THR A 161 15.65 -1.87 2.71
CA THR A 161 16.02 -1.82 4.12
C THR A 161 14.73 -1.80 4.94
N ALA A 162 14.42 -2.93 5.56
CA ALA A 162 13.28 -3.06 6.45
C ALA A 162 13.77 -3.21 7.88
N VAL A 163 13.22 -2.40 8.79
CA VAL A 163 13.46 -2.57 10.22
C VAL A 163 12.38 -3.52 10.73
N LEU A 164 12.72 -4.80 10.88
CA LEU A 164 11.87 -5.79 11.55
C LEU A 164 12.49 -6.12 12.90
N ASP A 165 11.69 -6.14 13.96
CA ASP A 165 12.11 -6.51 15.33
C ASP A 165 13.33 -5.71 15.85
N GLY A 166 13.44 -4.45 15.45
CA GLY A 166 14.56 -3.57 15.83
C GLY A 166 15.88 -3.91 15.14
N ARG A 167 15.88 -4.83 14.16
CA ARG A 167 17.03 -5.20 13.35
C ARG A 167 16.84 -4.75 11.91
N VAL A 168 17.93 -4.32 11.30
CA VAL A 168 17.94 -3.94 9.88
C VAL A 168 18.06 -5.21 9.05
N HIS A 169 17.02 -5.53 8.29
CA HIS A 169 17.03 -6.60 7.31
C HIS A 169 17.32 -6.03 5.92
N THR A 170 18.32 -6.62 5.28
CA THR A 170 18.67 -6.32 3.89
C THR A 170 17.90 -7.28 3.00
N GLY A 171 17.01 -6.73 2.18
CA GLY A 171 16.22 -7.50 1.23
C GLY A 171 16.94 -7.69 -0.10
N HIS A 172 16.15 -7.69 -1.17
CA HIS A 172 16.67 -7.79 -2.52
C HIS A 172 17.28 -6.48 -3.02
N GLU A 173 18.18 -6.59 -4.00
CA GLU A 173 18.65 -5.46 -4.80
C GLU A 173 17.54 -5.00 -5.75
N TYR A 174 17.29 -3.69 -5.78
CA TYR A 174 16.25 -3.07 -6.59
C TYR A 174 16.78 -2.02 -7.56
N VAL A 175 17.86 -1.33 -7.23
CA VAL A 175 18.41 -0.24 -8.06
C VAL A 175 19.93 -0.35 -8.11
N LEU A 176 20.51 -0.20 -9.29
CA LEU A 176 21.94 0.04 -9.45
C LEU A 176 22.15 1.55 -9.64
N ALA A 177 22.87 2.19 -8.72
CA ALA A 177 23.12 3.63 -8.72
C ALA A 177 24.58 3.94 -9.07
N GLN A 178 24.80 4.92 -9.96
CA GLN A 178 26.12 5.47 -10.27
C GLN A 178 25.97 6.84 -10.94
N GLY A 179 27.00 7.69 -10.86
CA GLY A 179 27.04 8.92 -11.65
C GLY A 179 27.64 10.12 -10.94
N HIS A 180 27.62 11.28 -11.60
CA HIS A 180 28.08 12.54 -11.02
C HIS A 180 27.13 13.02 -9.93
N VAL A 181 27.71 13.43 -8.80
CA VAL A 181 26.96 14.01 -7.69
C VAL A 181 26.77 15.51 -7.96
N LEU A 182 25.52 15.92 -8.12
CA LEU A 182 25.13 17.32 -8.19
C LEU A 182 24.78 17.80 -6.79
N VAL A 183 25.53 18.76 -6.27
CA VAL A 183 25.42 19.25 -4.88
C VAL A 183 24.27 20.25 -4.76
N ASP A 184 23.50 20.15 -3.67
CA ASP A 184 22.31 20.98 -3.46
C ASP A 184 22.66 22.47 -3.35
N ALA A 185 23.79 22.81 -2.73
CA ALA A 185 24.30 24.19 -2.63
C ALA A 185 24.40 24.88 -4.00
N GLN A 186 24.93 24.17 -5.01
CA GLN A 186 25.08 24.71 -6.37
C GLN A 186 23.74 24.91 -7.08
N LEU A 187 22.77 24.03 -6.82
CA LEU A 187 21.42 24.14 -7.38
C LEU A 187 20.63 25.30 -6.76
N GLN A 188 20.78 25.51 -5.45
CA GLN A 188 20.03 26.50 -4.70
C GLN A 188 20.70 27.87 -4.66
N GLY A 189 21.98 27.96 -5.02
CA GLY A 189 22.79 29.17 -4.85
C GLY A 189 22.96 29.55 -3.38
N SER A 190 22.94 28.55 -2.48
CA SER A 190 23.13 28.74 -1.04
C SER A 190 24.54 28.37 -0.63
N ASP A 191 25.10 29.13 0.32
CA ASP A 191 26.39 28.85 0.96
C ASP A 191 26.25 28.02 2.25
N ASP A 192 25.07 27.43 2.50
CA ASP A 192 24.83 26.59 3.67
C ASP A 192 25.76 25.36 3.70
N PRO A 193 26.55 25.14 4.78
CA PRO A 193 27.45 23.99 4.89
C PRO A 193 26.76 22.63 4.74
N VAL A 194 25.48 22.56 5.13
CA VAL A 194 24.66 21.35 5.01
C VAL A 194 24.34 21.05 3.54
N ALA A 195 24.10 22.08 2.73
CA ALA A 195 23.79 21.93 1.31
C ALA A 195 25.00 21.45 0.50
N TRP A 196 26.23 21.72 0.95
CA TRP A 196 27.46 21.18 0.36
C TRP A 196 27.65 19.67 0.63
N ARG A 197 27.05 19.16 1.70
CA ARG A 197 27.12 17.76 2.15
C ARG A 197 25.94 16.91 1.68
N ARG A 198 25.09 17.46 0.82
CA ARG A 198 23.95 16.79 0.22
C ARG A 198 23.98 16.99 -1.29
N GLY A 199 23.47 16.00 -2.00
CA GLY A 199 23.35 16.11 -3.44
C GLY A 199 22.48 15.02 -4.03
N ARG A 200 22.41 15.02 -5.35
CA ARG A 200 21.61 14.09 -6.13
C ARG A 200 22.37 13.63 -7.36
N VAL A 201 22.21 12.37 -7.73
CA VAL A 201 22.60 11.85 -9.04
C VAL A 201 21.33 11.71 -9.87
N LEU A 202 21.16 12.62 -10.83
CA LEU A 202 19.96 12.69 -11.67
C LEU A 202 19.96 11.54 -12.68
N GLY A 203 18.89 10.74 -12.68
CA GLY A 203 18.75 9.56 -13.57
C GLY A 203 19.87 8.52 -13.45
N GLY A 204 20.66 8.57 -12.37
CA GLY A 204 21.81 7.70 -12.14
C GLY A 204 21.45 6.31 -11.60
N GLY A 205 20.19 6.13 -11.18
CA GLY A 205 19.66 4.83 -10.77
C GLY A 205 19.01 4.11 -11.94
N VAL A 206 19.32 2.82 -12.10
CA VAL A 206 18.61 1.90 -13.00
C VAL A 206 17.91 0.84 -12.18
N VAL A 207 16.60 0.72 -12.36
CA VAL A 207 15.76 -0.25 -11.63
C VAL A 207 16.02 -1.66 -12.17
N LEU A 208 16.34 -2.58 -11.27
CA LEU A 208 16.67 -3.98 -11.58
C LEU A 208 15.45 -4.90 -11.48
N LYS A 209 14.44 -4.54 -10.67
CA LYS A 209 13.24 -5.34 -10.44
C LYS A 209 11.98 -4.52 -10.58
N SER A 210 11.05 -5.01 -11.40
CA SER A 210 9.72 -4.41 -11.54
C SER A 210 8.88 -4.59 -10.28
N ARG A 211 8.11 -3.58 -9.90
CA ARG A 211 7.13 -3.67 -8.82
C ARG A 211 5.72 -3.88 -9.40
N PRO A 212 5.07 -5.02 -9.15
CA PRO A 212 3.73 -5.24 -9.63
C PRO A 212 2.74 -4.31 -8.92
N LEU A 213 1.79 -3.79 -9.69
CA LEU A 213 0.57 -3.19 -9.18
C LEU A 213 -0.54 -4.20 -9.36
N GLY A 214 -1.45 -4.25 -8.38
CA GLY A 214 -2.52 -5.22 -8.39
C GLY A 214 -3.79 -4.69 -7.75
N LEU A 215 -4.84 -5.49 -7.83
CA LEU A 215 -6.07 -5.28 -7.09
C LEU A 215 -6.16 -6.38 -6.03
N GLY A 216 -6.15 -5.99 -4.76
CA GLY A 216 -6.31 -6.89 -3.63
C GLY A 216 -7.74 -6.88 -3.11
N VAL A 217 -8.27 -8.02 -2.71
CA VAL A 217 -9.55 -8.10 -1.99
C VAL A 217 -9.36 -7.49 -0.61
N ARG A 218 -10.28 -6.64 -0.18
CA ARG A 218 -10.21 -6.01 1.14
C ARG A 218 -10.39 -7.06 2.23
N SER A 219 -9.71 -6.87 3.36
CA SER A 219 -9.69 -7.84 4.48
C SER A 219 -11.07 -8.16 5.05
N GLU A 220 -12.02 -7.23 4.98
CA GLU A 220 -13.42 -7.43 5.41
C GLU A 220 -14.22 -8.39 4.52
N HIS A 221 -13.67 -8.78 3.36
CA HIS A 221 -14.28 -9.66 2.38
C HIS A 221 -13.43 -10.90 2.06
N GLN A 222 -12.38 -11.15 2.86
CA GLN A 222 -11.57 -12.38 2.83
C GLN A 222 -12.08 -13.41 3.83
#